data_AF-A0A9E2L843-F1
#
_entry.id   AF-A0A9E2L843-F1
#
_cell.length_a   1.000
_cell.length_b   1.000
_cell.length_c   1.000
_cell.angle_alpha   90.00
_cell.angle_beta   90.00
_cell.angle_gamma   90.00
#
_symmetry.space_group_name_H-M   'P 1'
#
loop_
_entity.id
_entity.type
_entity.pdbx_description
1 polymer ?
#
loop_
_entity_poly.entity_id
_entity_poly.type
_entity_poly.pdbx_seq_one_letter_code
_entity_poly.pdbx_strand_id
1 'polypeptide(L)'
;MRIQYMSDLHLEFQENSRYLKHNELPVTGDVLVLAGDIFYLKDKVAPLTKFWKWASENYRQVLIVPGNHEYYNYSDVMERDLQWRWMFRENVGYYQNQVVRIDDTDFVLSTLWSRVNPNDEYFVWKGMNDFRQIKFGGKLLQVEEFN
;
A
#
# COMPACT_ATOMS: atom_id res chain seq x y z
N MET A 1 -14.32 4.75 18.51
CA MET A 1 -13.92 4.24 17.18
C MET A 1 -13.12 2.96 17.35
N ARG A 2 -13.50 1.89 16.65
CA ARG A 2 -12.76 0.63 16.56
C ARG A 2 -12.08 0.53 15.20
N ILE A 3 -10.82 0.15 15.17
CA ILE A 3 -10.03 0.02 13.95
C ILE A 3 -9.85 -1.46 13.63
N GLN A 4 -10.20 -1.85 12.41
CA GLN A 4 -9.77 -3.13 11.82
C GLN A 4 -8.56 -2.85 10.92
N TYR A 5 -7.59 -3.76 10.91
CA TYR A 5 -6.39 -3.61 10.08
C TYR A 5 -6.06 -4.89 9.33
N MET A 6 -5.42 -4.73 8.17
CA MET A 6 -4.88 -5.81 7.34
C MET A 6 -3.62 -5.28 6.63
N SER A 7 -2.74 -6.17 6.18
CA SER A 7 -1.57 -5.87 5.34
C SER A 7 -1.29 -7.10 4.47
N ASP A 8 -0.38 -6.98 3.50
CA ASP A 8 0.17 -8.12 2.75
C ASP A 8 -0.91 -8.97 2.07
N LEU A 9 -1.97 -8.32 1.57
CA LEU A 9 -3.06 -9.01 0.86
C LEU A 9 -2.59 -9.51 -0.50
N HIS A 10 -1.65 -8.80 -1.14
CA HIS A 10 -1.11 -9.06 -2.47
C HIS A 10 -2.17 -9.49 -3.50
N LEU A 11 -3.17 -8.64 -3.72
CA LEU A 11 -4.28 -8.91 -4.63
C LEU A 11 -3.87 -8.94 -6.10
N GLU A 12 -2.65 -8.53 -6.43
CA GLU A 12 -2.01 -8.80 -7.72
C GLU A 12 -1.91 -10.30 -8.02
N PHE A 13 -1.86 -11.15 -6.99
CA PHE A 13 -1.82 -12.60 -7.16
C PHE A 13 -3.25 -13.17 -7.24
N GLN A 14 -3.48 -13.96 -8.30
CA GLN A 14 -4.81 -14.47 -8.61
C GLN A 14 -5.36 -15.36 -7.50
N GLU A 15 -4.49 -16.12 -6.83
CA GLU A 15 -4.81 -17.00 -5.72
C GLU A 15 -5.39 -16.21 -4.53
N ASN A 16 -4.73 -15.12 -4.15
CA ASN A 16 -5.14 -14.26 -3.03
C ASN A 16 -6.45 -13.54 -3.36
N SER A 17 -6.54 -12.95 -4.55
CA SER A 17 -7.76 -12.34 -5.06
C SER A 17 -8.93 -13.33 -5.11
N ARG A 18 -8.68 -14.58 -5.50
CA ARG A 18 -9.68 -15.66 -5.48
C ARG A 18 -10.07 -16.05 -4.07
N TYR A 19 -9.13 -16.13 -3.14
CA TYR A 19 -9.41 -16.44 -1.75
C TYR A 19 -10.38 -15.41 -1.16
N LEU A 20 -10.09 -14.11 -1.28
CA LEU A 20 -10.97 -13.05 -0.78
C LEU A 20 -12.33 -12.99 -1.48
N LYS A 21 -12.43 -13.49 -2.72
CA LYS A 21 -13.71 -13.58 -3.42
C LYS A 21 -14.65 -14.63 -2.84
N HIS A 22 -14.12 -15.71 -2.26
CA HIS A 22 -14.89 -16.85 -1.77
C HIS A 22 -14.95 -16.95 -0.23
N ASN A 23 -14.15 -16.14 0.47
CA ASN A 23 -14.12 -16.12 1.93
C ASN A 23 -14.56 -14.74 2.40
N GLU A 24 -15.63 -14.68 3.17
CA GLU A 24 -16.10 -13.44 3.76
C GLU A 24 -15.15 -13.01 4.88
N LEU A 25 -14.71 -11.76 4.83
CA LEU A 25 -13.95 -11.15 5.91
C LEU A 25 -14.96 -10.56 6.93
N PRO A 26 -14.79 -10.83 8.23
CA PRO A 26 -15.65 -10.23 9.23
C PRO A 26 -15.42 -8.72 9.27
N VAL A 27 -16.52 -7.96 9.42
CA VAL A 27 -16.48 -6.52 9.69
C VAL A 27 -16.45 -6.34 11.20
N THR A 28 -15.33 -5.85 11.70
CA THR A 28 -15.04 -5.78 13.14
C THR A 28 -14.70 -4.39 13.64
N GLY A 29 -14.74 -3.36 12.77
CA GLY A 29 -14.42 -1.99 13.14
C GLY A 29 -15.17 -0.94 12.33
N ASP A 30 -15.05 0.32 12.76
CA ASP A 30 -15.63 1.49 12.10
C ASP A 30 -14.75 1.98 10.93
N VAL A 31 -13.44 1.81 11.06
CA VAL A 31 -12.40 2.21 10.09
C VAL A 31 -11.56 0.99 9.73
N LEU A 32 -11.26 0.82 8.45
CA LEU A 32 -10.33 -0.20 7.95
C LEU A 32 -8.99 0.45 7.57
N VAL A 33 -7.90 -0.05 8.13
CA VAL A 33 -6.53 0.34 7.77
C VAL A 33 -5.89 -0.80 6.97
N LEU A 34 -5.43 -0.49 5.76
CA LEU A 34 -4.67 -1.40 4.90
C LEU A 34 -3.22 -0.93 4.87
N ALA A 35 -2.35 -1.62 5.60
CA ALA A 35 -1.01 -1.18 5.94
C ALA A 35 0.08 -1.75 5.01
N GLY A 36 -0.07 -1.51 3.70
CA GLY A 36 0.92 -1.89 2.68
C GLY A 36 0.70 -3.28 2.08
N ASP A 37 1.31 -3.46 0.91
CA ASP A 37 1.36 -4.70 0.13
C ASP A 37 -0.04 -5.26 -0.18
N ILE A 38 -0.90 -4.37 -0.66
CA ILE A 38 -2.29 -4.65 -1.01
C ILE A 38 -2.40 -5.02 -2.48
N PHE A 39 -1.88 -4.18 -3.40
CA PHE A 39 -1.78 -4.47 -4.83
C PHE A 39 -0.89 -3.44 -5.54
N TYR A 40 -0.38 -3.78 -6.73
CA TYR A 40 0.47 -2.87 -7.51
C TYR A 40 -0.28 -1.58 -7.91
N LEU A 41 0.33 -0.40 -7.76
CA LEU A 41 -0.28 0.88 -8.18
C LEU A 41 -0.58 0.93 -9.69
N LYS A 42 0.16 0.16 -10.48
CA LYS A 42 -0.06 0.02 -11.93
C LYS A 42 -1.17 -0.98 -12.29
N ASP A 43 -1.67 -1.76 -11.33
CA ASP A 43 -2.75 -2.71 -11.58
C ASP A 43 -4.07 -1.95 -11.77
N LYS A 44 -4.68 -2.14 -12.95
CA LYS A 44 -5.95 -1.52 -13.33
C LYS A 44 -7.16 -2.40 -12.99
N VAL A 45 -6.95 -3.67 -12.66
CA VAL A 45 -7.98 -4.68 -12.40
C VAL A 45 -8.23 -4.82 -10.90
N ALA A 46 -7.19 -4.85 -10.06
CA ALA A 46 -7.31 -4.99 -8.62
C ALA A 46 -8.25 -3.93 -7.98
N PRO A 47 -8.21 -2.63 -8.37
CA PRO A 47 -9.17 -1.62 -7.90
C PRO A 47 -10.64 -1.88 -8.25
N LEU A 48 -10.93 -2.77 -9.21
CA LEU A 48 -12.28 -3.06 -9.72
C LEU A 48 -12.94 -4.26 -9.03
N THR A 49 -12.26 -4.89 -8.07
CA THR A 49 -12.75 -6.10 -7.39
C THR A 49 -13.93 -5.81 -6.45
N LYS A 50 -14.70 -6.86 -6.13
CA LYS A 50 -15.80 -6.78 -5.14
C LYS A 50 -15.32 -6.37 -3.75
N PHE A 51 -14.04 -6.61 -3.44
CA PHE A 51 -13.42 -6.24 -2.16
C PHE A 51 -13.60 -4.74 -1.86
N TRP A 52 -13.37 -3.87 -2.84
CA TRP A 52 -13.49 -2.43 -2.64
C TRP A 52 -14.92 -1.95 -2.47
N LYS A 53 -15.88 -2.65 -3.09
CA LYS A 53 -17.30 -2.40 -2.84
C LYS A 53 -17.65 -2.77 -1.40
N TRP A 54 -17.27 -3.98 -0.96
CA TRP A 54 -17.48 -4.42 0.42
C TRP A 54 -16.83 -3.47 1.43
N ALA A 55 -15.58 -3.09 1.22
CA ALA A 55 -14.86 -2.18 2.13
C ALA A 55 -15.54 -0.80 2.19
N SER A 56 -15.96 -0.26 1.05
CA SER A 56 -16.66 1.03 0.98
C SER A 56 -18.02 1.00 1.68
N GLU A 57 -18.77 -0.10 1.57
CA GLU A 57 -20.11 -0.24 2.18
C GLU A 57 -20.07 -0.52 3.70
N ASN A 58 -18.99 -1.12 4.21
CA ASN A 58 -18.94 -1.61 5.59
C ASN A 58 -18.12 -0.75 6.55
N TYR A 59 -17.25 0.14 6.05
CA TYR A 59 -16.42 1.01 6.89
C TYR A 59 -16.72 2.48 6.61
N ARG A 60 -16.69 3.31 7.64
CA ARG A 60 -16.82 4.77 7.51
C ARG A 60 -15.70 5.35 6.67
N GLN A 61 -14.49 4.85 6.86
CA GLN A 61 -13.30 5.23 6.11
C GLN A 61 -12.38 4.01 5.95
N VAL A 62 -11.79 3.86 4.78
CA VAL A 62 -10.75 2.89 4.48
C VAL A 62 -9.48 3.66 4.12
N LEU A 63 -8.45 3.47 4.93
CA LEU A 63 -7.17 4.17 4.85
C LEU A 63 -6.11 3.20 4.38
N ILE A 64 -5.48 3.48 3.24
CA ILE A 64 -4.45 2.61 2.68
C ILE A 64 -3.11 3.34 2.65
N VAL A 65 -2.06 2.67 3.08
CA VAL A 65 -0.67 3.13 2.95
C VAL A 65 0.02 2.20 1.96
N PRO A 66 0.82 2.69 1.00
CA PRO A 66 1.55 1.80 0.11
C PRO A 66 2.67 1.08 0.86
N GLY A 67 2.92 -0.18 0.53
CA GLY A 67 4.14 -0.92 0.86
C GLY A 67 5.13 -0.86 -0.31
N ASN A 68 6.09 -1.77 -0.35
CA ASN A 68 7.05 -1.83 -1.46
C ASN A 68 6.44 -2.51 -2.69
N HIS A 69 5.54 -3.49 -2.50
CA HIS A 69 4.88 -4.17 -3.62
C HIS A 69 3.98 -3.23 -4.43
N GLU A 70 3.38 -2.21 -3.82
CA GLU A 70 2.66 -1.15 -4.55
C GLU A 70 3.50 -0.56 -5.69
N TYR A 71 4.83 -0.47 -5.51
CA TYR A 71 5.75 0.11 -6.49
C TYR A 71 6.40 -0.90 -7.44
N TYR A 72 6.07 -2.19 -7.35
CA TYR A 72 6.59 -3.20 -8.26
C TYR A 72 6.10 -2.99 -9.71
N ASN A 73 6.64 -3.78 -10.64
CA ASN A 73 6.41 -3.63 -12.08
C ASN A 73 6.86 -2.26 -12.63
N TYR A 74 8.04 -1.85 -12.17
CA TYR A 74 8.73 -0.62 -12.56
C TYR A 74 7.91 0.65 -12.29
N SER A 75 7.04 0.65 -11.26
CA SER A 75 6.37 1.87 -10.81
C SER A 75 7.37 2.77 -10.13
N ASP A 76 7.19 4.07 -10.30
CA ASP A 76 8.13 5.07 -9.84
C ASP A 76 7.60 5.73 -8.58
N VAL A 77 8.37 5.66 -7.49
CA VAL A 77 8.02 6.29 -6.21
C VAL A 77 7.78 7.79 -6.39
N MET A 78 8.50 8.43 -7.32
CA MET A 78 8.39 9.87 -7.60
C MET A 78 7.31 10.23 -8.62
N GLU A 79 6.55 9.25 -9.17
CA GLU A 79 5.49 9.52 -10.16
C GLU A 79 4.41 10.49 -9.64
N ARG A 80 4.19 10.49 -8.32
CA ARG A 80 3.16 11.29 -7.65
C ARG A 80 3.73 12.24 -6.59
N ASP A 81 5.01 12.60 -6.71
CA ASP A 81 5.79 13.29 -5.67
C ASP A 81 5.86 12.50 -4.34
N LEU A 82 6.51 13.07 -3.33
CA LEU A 82 6.68 12.43 -2.02
C LEU A 82 5.39 12.40 -1.19
N GLN A 83 4.44 13.29 -1.47
CA GLN A 83 3.20 13.42 -0.73
C GLN A 83 2.02 13.38 -1.68
N TRP A 84 1.17 12.37 -1.52
CA TRP A 84 0.02 12.20 -2.41
C TRP A 84 -1.13 11.47 -1.74
N ARG A 85 -2.29 11.61 -2.39
CA ARG A 85 -3.52 10.91 -2.04
C ARG A 85 -4.20 10.43 -3.31
N TRP A 86 -4.72 9.21 -3.29
CA TRP A 86 -5.48 8.66 -4.40
C TRP A 86 -6.72 7.92 -3.92
N MET A 87 -7.88 8.50 -4.22
CA MET A 87 -9.18 7.93 -3.92
C MET A 87 -9.68 7.14 -5.12
N PHE A 88 -10.10 5.90 -4.91
CA PHE A 88 -10.80 5.11 -5.94
C PHE A 88 -12.28 4.90 -5.61
N ARG A 89 -12.70 5.23 -4.38
CA ARG A 89 -14.10 5.44 -3.97
C ARG A 89 -14.15 6.63 -2.99
N GLU A 90 -15.35 7.10 -2.65
CA GLU A 90 -15.54 8.27 -1.78
C GLU A 90 -14.83 8.12 -0.41
N ASN A 91 -14.86 6.92 0.17
CA ASN A 91 -14.28 6.61 1.49
C ASN A 91 -13.13 5.59 1.42
N VAL A 92 -12.57 5.32 0.24
CA VAL A 92 -11.49 4.34 0.07
C VAL A 92 -10.37 4.94 -0.76
N GLY A 93 -9.18 5.04 -0.17
CA GLY A 93 -8.03 5.58 -0.88
C GLY A 93 -6.68 5.32 -0.23
N TYR A 94 -5.66 5.52 -1.04
CA TYR A 94 -4.27 5.57 -0.61
C TYR A 94 -3.90 6.96 -0.11
N TYR A 95 -3.05 6.97 0.91
CA TYR A 95 -2.52 8.14 1.58
C TYR A 95 -1.02 7.92 1.78
N GLN A 96 -0.20 8.78 1.18
CA GLN A 96 1.24 8.77 1.38
C GLN A 96 1.69 10.12 1.93
N ASN A 97 2.35 10.06 3.09
CA ASN A 97 2.77 11.22 3.86
C ASN A 97 1.61 12.17 4.18
N GLN A 98 0.53 11.64 4.74
CA GLN A 98 -0.67 12.41 5.10
C GLN A 98 -1.08 12.17 6.55
N VAL A 99 -1.77 13.17 7.12
CA VAL A 99 -2.50 13.00 8.38
C VAL A 99 -3.99 13.08 8.09
N VAL A 100 -4.74 12.07 8.52
CA VAL A 100 -6.21 12.06 8.43
C VAL A 100 -6.79 12.01 9.84
N ARG A 101 -7.53 13.05 10.22
CA ARG A 101 -8.25 13.09 11.48
C ARG A 101 -9.61 12.40 11.32
N ILE A 102 -9.90 11.41 12.17
CA ILE A 102 -11.24 10.83 12.31
C ILE A 102 -11.64 10.97 13.78
N ASP A 103 -12.73 11.69 14.01
CA ASP A 103 -13.19 12.10 15.34
C ASP A 103 -12.08 12.82 16.12
N ASP A 104 -11.61 12.26 17.22
CA ASP A 104 -10.54 12.80 18.07
C ASP A 104 -9.15 12.19 17.79
N THR A 105 -9.03 11.32 16.79
CA THR A 105 -7.81 10.52 16.52
C THR A 105 -7.15 10.91 15.19
N ASP A 106 -5.85 11.23 15.23
CA ASP A 106 -5.02 11.41 14.03
C ASP A 106 -4.45 10.08 13.54
N PHE A 107 -4.66 9.80 12.25
CA PHE A 107 -3.97 8.74 11.52
C PHE A 107 -2.82 9.35 10.74
N VAL A 108 -1.58 8.99 11.10
CA VAL A 108 -0.38 9.35 10.35
C VAL A 108 -0.10 8.22 9.34
N LEU A 109 -0.27 8.52 8.06
CA LEU A 109 -0.25 7.57 6.95
C LEU A 109 0.98 7.83 6.10
N SER A 110 2.04 7.05 6.32
CA SER A 110 3.35 7.24 5.70
C SER A 110 4.06 5.90 5.56
N THR A 111 4.47 5.57 4.33
CA THR A 111 5.43 4.49 4.09
C THR A 111 6.81 4.95 4.53
N LEU A 112 7.41 4.17 5.42
CA LEU A 112 8.80 4.33 5.84
C LEU A 112 9.63 3.18 5.25
N TRP A 113 10.88 3.47 4.93
CA TRP A 113 11.83 2.50 4.40
C TRP A 113 12.86 2.11 5.45
N SER A 114 13.38 0.88 5.34
CA SER A 114 14.37 0.38 6.30
C SER A 114 15.73 0.99 6.01
N ARG A 115 16.45 1.41 7.06
CA ARG A 115 17.83 1.85 6.90
C ARG A 115 18.75 0.66 6.63
N VAL A 116 19.38 0.64 5.46
CA VAL A 116 20.44 -0.30 5.07
C VAL A 116 21.78 0.17 5.64
N ASN A 117 22.45 -0.71 6.38
CA ASN A 117 23.80 -0.46 6.85
C ASN A 117 24.77 -0.48 5.65
N PRO A 118 25.70 0.49 5.51
CA PRO A 118 26.67 0.50 4.42
C PRO A 118 27.49 -0.80 4.29
N ASN A 119 27.73 -1.52 5.39
CA ASN A 119 28.45 -2.81 5.35
C ASN A 119 27.64 -3.93 4.70
N ASP A 120 26.32 -3.82 4.70
CA ASP A 120 25.38 -4.82 4.17
C ASP A 120 24.84 -4.44 2.78
N GLU A 121 25.18 -3.24 2.29
CA GLU A 121 24.63 -2.63 1.07
C GLU A 121 24.66 -3.60 -0.12
N TYR A 122 25.81 -4.22 -0.40
CA TYR A 122 25.94 -5.14 -1.52
C TYR A 122 24.98 -6.33 -1.43
N PHE A 123 24.84 -6.91 -0.23
CA PHE A 123 24.00 -8.08 -0.03
C PHE A 123 22.51 -7.74 -0.07
N VAL A 124 22.14 -6.61 0.52
CA VAL A 124 20.76 -6.10 0.53
C VAL A 124 20.34 -5.69 -0.89
N TRP A 125 21.15 -4.87 -1.55
CA TRP A 125 20.93 -4.44 -2.94
C TRP A 125 20.76 -5.63 -3.89
N LYS A 126 21.64 -6.63 -3.77
CA LYS A 126 21.59 -7.81 -4.62
C LYS A 126 20.42 -8.74 -4.26
N GLY A 127 20.07 -8.83 -2.98
CA GLY A 127 19.12 -9.80 -2.45
C GLY A 127 17.65 -9.38 -2.54
N MET A 128 17.35 -8.08 -2.46
CA MET A 128 15.98 -7.58 -2.50
C MET A 128 15.49 -7.33 -3.93
N ASN A 129 14.23 -7.68 -4.18
CA ASN A 129 13.59 -7.45 -5.47
C ASN A 129 13.26 -5.98 -5.71
N ASP A 130 13.13 -5.19 -4.64
CA ASP A 130 12.88 -3.75 -4.64
C ASP A 130 13.79 -3.02 -5.63
N PHE A 131 15.11 -3.27 -5.57
CA PHE A 131 16.12 -2.66 -6.45
C PHE A 131 16.08 -3.14 -7.91
N ARG A 132 15.18 -4.08 -8.23
CA ARG A 132 14.96 -4.63 -9.58
C ARG A 132 13.56 -4.34 -10.11
N GLN A 133 12.60 -4.06 -9.23
CA GLN A 133 11.19 -3.89 -9.54
C GLN A 133 10.70 -2.46 -9.37
N ILE A 134 11.36 -1.66 -8.54
CA ILE A 134 10.93 -0.29 -8.20
C ILE A 134 11.79 0.72 -8.95
N LYS A 135 11.16 1.81 -9.38
CA LYS A 135 11.84 3.00 -9.89
C LYS A 135 11.81 4.15 -8.91
N PHE A 136 12.82 5.02 -9.02
CA PHE A 136 12.88 6.31 -8.36
C PHE A 136 13.42 7.34 -9.36
N GLY A 137 12.63 8.37 -9.68
CA GLY A 137 13.07 9.47 -10.55
C GLY A 137 13.47 9.01 -11.96
N GLY A 138 12.76 8.03 -12.51
CA GLY A 138 12.94 7.45 -13.84
C GLY A 138 13.96 6.31 -13.93
N LYS A 139 14.74 6.06 -12.86
CA LYS A 139 15.79 5.03 -12.79
C LYS A 139 15.37 3.90 -11.84
N LEU A 140 16.05 2.76 -11.90
CA LEU A 140 15.86 1.72 -10.87
C LEU A 140 16.31 2.26 -9.51
N LEU A 141 15.53 1.98 -8.48
CA LEU A 141 15.81 2.35 -7.10
C LEU A 141 17.22 1.86 -6.69
N GLN A 142 18.01 2.71 -6.04
CA GLN A 142 19.28 2.34 -5.41
C GLN A 142 19.18 2.44 -3.89
N VAL A 143 20.20 1.95 -3.19
CA VAL A 143 20.24 1.96 -1.72
C VAL A 143 20.32 3.39 -1.17
N GLU A 144 20.88 4.33 -1.93
CA GLU A 144 20.93 5.74 -1.54
C GLU A 144 19.53 6.35 -1.39
N GLU A 145 18.60 6.07 -2.31
CA GLU A 145 17.23 6.60 -2.21
C GLU A 145 16.31 5.77 -1.28
N PHE A 146 16.71 4.53 -0.95
CA PHE A 146 16.00 3.67 0.00
C PHE A 146 16.25 4.04 1.46
N ASN A 147 17.39 4.69 1.74
CA ASN A 147 17.81 5.15 3.07
C ASN A 147 17.26 6.53 3.44
#